data_AF-A0A850MPS6-F1
#
_entry.id   AF-A0A850MPS6-F1
#
_cell.length_a   1.000
_cell.length_b   1.000
_cell.length_c   1.000
_cell.angle_alpha   90.00
_cell.angle_beta   90.00
_cell.angle_gamma   90.00
#
_symmetry.space_group_name_H-M   'P 1'
#
loop_
_entity.id
_entity.type
_entity.pdbx_description
1 polymer ?
#
loop_
_entity_poly.entity_id
_entity_poly.type
_entity_poly.pdbx_seq_one_letter_code
_entity_poly.pdbx_strand_id
1 'polypeptide(L)' 'MNPLNRKLYHASKKKGQLKSTYNGFTFREIEEFENSIIEVHDLVRKKFEETKNLEYATVALDCLKAINDMEKIKNQIILK' A
#
# COMPACT_ATOMS: atom_id res chain seq x y z
N MET A 1 9.46 10.69 16.71
CA MET A 1 9.49 10.55 15.24
C MET A 1 10.48 9.44 14.88
N ASN A 2 10.00 8.31 14.35
CA ASN A 2 10.81 7.10 14.14
C ASN A 2 11.91 7.36 13.07
N PRO A 3 13.15 6.84 13.19
CA PRO A 3 14.22 7.07 12.21
C PRO A 3 13.85 6.62 10.78
N LEU A 4 12.99 5.60 10.69
CA LEU A 4 12.39 5.13 9.44
C LEU A 4 11.57 6.23 8.73
N ASN A 5 10.72 6.93 9.49
CA ASN A 5 9.88 8.01 8.96
C ASN A 5 10.72 9.20 8.49
N ARG A 6 11.89 9.43 9.10
CA ARG A 6 12.82 10.49 8.69
C ARG A 6 13.54 10.15 7.38
N LYS A 7 13.93 8.88 7.18
CA LYS A 7 14.49 8.41 5.90
C LYS A 7 13.46 8.48 4.76
N LEU A 8 12.22 8.09 5.03
CA LEU A 8 11.11 8.19 4.07
C LEU A 8 10.78 9.64 3.70
N TYR A 9 10.81 10.56 4.67
CA TYR A 9 10.56 11.98 4.43
C TYR A 9 11.63 12.66 3.55
N HIS A 10 12.90 12.26 3.68
CA HIS A 10 13.97 12.75 2.81
C HIS A 10 13.99 12.07 1.43
N ALA A 11 13.61 10.79 1.33
CA ALA A 11 13.36 10.14 0.05
C ALA A 11 12.16 10.76 -0.69
N SER A 12 11.18 11.31 0.06
CA SER A 12 10.00 11.99 -0.49
C SER A 12 10.32 13.23 -1.34
N LYS A 13 11.44 13.93 -1.09
CA LYS A 13 11.88 15.05 -1.96
C LYS A 13 12.41 14.58 -3.33
N LYS A 14 12.66 13.27 -3.48
CA LYS A 14 13.06 12.60 -4.72
C LYS A 14 12.05 11.54 -5.19
N LYS A 15 10.80 11.58 -4.72
CA LYS A 15 9.73 10.62 -5.12
C LYS A 15 9.53 10.52 -6.64
N GLY A 16 9.81 11.60 -7.38
CA GLY A 16 9.79 11.61 -8.85
C GLY A 16 11.07 11.13 -9.56
N GLN A 17 12.11 10.70 -8.83
CA GLN A 17 13.43 10.36 -9.39
C GLN A 17 13.89 8.92 -9.16
N LEU A 18 13.13 8.08 -8.45
CA LEU A 18 13.43 6.65 -8.36
C LEU A 18 13.16 6.00 -9.73
N LYS A 19 14.21 5.86 -10.54
CA LYS A 19 14.15 5.17 -11.85
C LYS A 19 14.05 3.64 -11.74
N SER A 20 14.19 3.09 -10.52
CA SER A 20 14.09 1.66 -10.27
C SER A 20 12.63 1.23 -10.34
N THR A 21 12.34 0.24 -11.19
CA THR A 21 11.02 -0.39 -11.30
C THR A 21 11.04 -1.78 -10.68
N TYR A 22 9.89 -2.22 -10.20
CA TYR A 22 9.64 -3.61 -9.84
C TYR A 22 8.64 -4.20 -10.83
N ASN A 23 9.04 -5.22 -11.59
CA ASN A 23 8.23 -5.85 -12.63
C ASN A 23 7.57 -4.85 -13.61
N GLY A 24 8.27 -3.76 -13.94
CA GLY A 24 7.76 -2.72 -14.84
C GLY A 24 6.95 -1.62 -14.17
N PHE A 25 6.62 -1.73 -12.88
CA PHE A 25 5.92 -0.70 -12.11
C PHE A 25 6.89 0.20 -11.34
N THR A 26 6.63 1.50 -11.37
CA THR A 26 7.32 2.50 -10.56
C THR A 26 6.81 2.50 -9.12
N PHE A 27 7.60 3.07 -8.21
CA PHE A 27 7.18 3.27 -6.81
C PHE A 27 5.85 4.02 -6.71
N ARG A 28 5.65 5.05 -7.54
CA ARG A 28 4.45 5.88 -7.51
C ARG A 28 3.23 5.11 -7.95
N GLU A 29 3.32 4.32 -9.03
CA GLU A 29 2.20 3.48 -9.46
C GLU A 29 1.81 2.48 -8.37
N ILE A 30 2.78 1.87 -7.70
CA ILE A 30 2.51 0.95 -6.58
C ILE A 30 1.87 1.66 -5.39
N GLU A 31 2.29 2.89 -5.07
CA GLU A 31 1.66 3.75 -4.05
C GLU A 31 0.22 4.11 -4.44
N GLU A 32 -0.05 4.37 -5.71
CA GLU A 32 -1.40 4.62 -6.22
C GLU A 32 -2.28 3.36 -6.12
N PHE A 33 -1.76 2.18 -6.47
CA PHE A 33 -2.47 0.90 -6.31
C PHE A 33 -2.78 0.59 -4.83
N GLU A 34 -1.82 0.79 -3.94
CA GLU A 34 -2.01 0.59 -2.50
C GLU A 34 -3.12 1.49 -1.95
N ASN A 35 -3.17 2.77 -2.35
CA ASN A 35 -4.23 3.69 -1.94
C ASN A 35 -5.61 3.22 -2.41
N SER A 36 -5.72 2.74 -3.66
CA SER A 36 -6.99 2.17 -4.13
C SER A 36 -7.42 0.93 -3.32
N ILE A 37 -6.47 0.09 -2.90
CA ILE A 37 -6.78 -1.08 -2.04
C ILE A 37 -7.24 -0.63 -0.64
N ILE A 38 -6.65 0.43 -0.09
CA ILE A 38 -7.08 1.02 1.19
C ILE A 38 -8.52 1.54 1.09
N GLU A 39 -8.87 2.25 0.01
CA GLU A 39 -10.24 2.73 -0.21
C GLU A 39 -11.24 1.57 -0.30
N VAL A 40 -10.89 0.51 -1.02
CA VAL A 40 -11.72 -0.71 -1.09
C VAL A 40 -11.86 -1.31 0.31
N HIS A 41 -10.75 -1.53 1.03
CA HIS A 41 -10.76 -2.07 2.39
C HIS A 41 -11.74 -1.34 3.30
N ASP A 42 -11.68 -0.01 3.31
CA ASP A 42 -12.54 0.81 4.18
C ASP A 42 -14.02 0.67 3.80
N LEU A 43 -14.32 0.59 2.49
CA LEU A 43 -15.68 0.33 2.01
C LEU A 43 -16.18 -1.04 2.45
N VAL A 44 -15.37 -2.10 2.27
CA VAL A 44 -15.79 -3.47 2.61
C VAL A 44 -15.90 -3.64 4.13
N ARG A 45 -15.01 -3.02 4.91
CA ARG A 45 -15.08 -3.01 6.37
C ARG A 45 -16.37 -2.35 6.83
N LYS A 46 -16.74 -1.20 6.27
CA LYS A 46 -18.02 -0.54 6.57
C LYS A 46 -19.21 -1.43 6.22
N LYS A 47 -19.17 -2.11 5.07
CA LYS A 47 -20.22 -3.07 4.68
C LYS A 47 -20.31 -4.27 5.61
N PHE A 48 -19.17 -4.78 6.10
CA PHE A 48 -19.16 -5.80 7.14
C PHE A 48 -19.77 -5.29 8.44
N GLU A 49 -19.41 -4.08 8.88
CA GLU A 49 -19.96 -3.49 10.10
C GLU A 49 -21.49 -3.35 10.04
N GLU A 50 -22.01 -2.94 8.87
CA GLU A 50 -23.44 -2.78 8.58
C GLU A 50 -24.20 -4.12 8.49
N THR A 51 -23.65 -5.09 7.76
CA THR A 51 -24.38 -6.32 7.37
C THR A 51 -24.03 -7.53 8.21
N LYS A 52 -22.89 -7.51 8.91
CA LYS A 52 -22.25 -8.65 9.56
C LYS A 52 -21.99 -9.85 8.63
N ASN A 53 -21.97 -9.64 7.31
CA ASN A 53 -21.65 -10.68 6.34
C ASN A 53 -20.14 -10.99 6.33
N LEU A 54 -19.78 -12.23 6.64
CA LEU A 54 -18.40 -12.71 6.73
C LEU A 54 -17.64 -12.68 5.38
N GLU A 55 -18.34 -12.68 4.25
CA GLU A 55 -17.70 -12.51 2.93
C GLU A 55 -16.97 -11.17 2.85
N TYR A 56 -17.59 -10.09 3.36
CA TYR A 56 -16.95 -8.78 3.41
C TYR A 56 -15.76 -8.73 4.37
N ALA A 57 -15.81 -9.48 5.48
CA ALA A 57 -14.66 -9.61 6.38
C ALA A 57 -13.49 -10.35 5.70
N THR A 58 -13.78 -11.37 4.89
CA THR A 58 -12.76 -12.12 4.14
C THR A 58 -12.08 -11.21 3.12
N VAL A 59 -12.85 -10.45 2.35
CA VAL A 59 -12.29 -9.49 1.38
C VAL A 59 -11.48 -8.41 2.09
N ALA A 60 -11.92 -7.90 3.24
CA ALA A 60 -11.15 -6.92 4.00
C ALA A 60 -9.79 -7.49 4.45
N LEU A 61 -9.73 -8.76 4.88
CA LEU A 61 -8.47 -9.42 5.22
C LEU A 61 -7.55 -9.59 4.00
N ASP A 62 -8.10 -9.93 2.84
CA ASP A 62 -7.33 -10.02 1.59
C ASP A 62 -6.75 -8.65 1.19
N CYS A 63 -7.51 -7.57 1.36
CA CYS A 63 -7.00 -6.21 1.14
C CYS A 63 -5.82 -5.89 2.07
N LEU A 64 -5.90 -6.23 3.36
CA LEU A 64 -4.80 -6.01 4.31
C LEU A 64 -3.53 -6.78 3.92
N LYS A 65 -3.68 -8.01 3.44
CA LYS A 65 -2.56 -8.80 2.93
C LYS A 65 -1.93 -8.13 1.70
N ALA A 66 -2.75 -7.67 0.77
CA ALA A 66 -2.29 -6.99 -0.43
C ALA A 66 -1.54 -5.68 -0.11
N ILE A 67 -2.03 -4.88 0.86
CA ILE A 67 -1.34 -3.66 1.33
C ILE A 67 0.06 -3.97 1.85
N ASN A 68 0.19 -5.00 2.70
CA ASN A 68 1.51 -5.42 3.21
C ASN A 68 2.45 -5.87 2.09
N ASP A 69 1.93 -6.57 1.09
CA ASP A 69 2.73 -6.98 -0.07
C ASP A 69 3.16 -5.79 -0.94
N MET A 70 2.31 -4.77 -1.11
CA MET A 70 2.70 -3.51 -1.77
C MET A 70 3.79 -2.77 -0.98
N GLU A 71 3.70 -2.74 0.36
CA GLU A 71 4.73 -2.15 1.21
C GLU A 71 6.08 -2.86 1.06
N LYS A 72 6.09 -4.19 1.01
CA LYS A 72 7.31 -4.97 0.73
C LYS A 72 7.90 -4.65 -0.64
N ILE A 73 7.07 -4.56 -1.69
CA ILE A 73 7.53 -4.24 -3.04
C ILE A 73 8.14 -2.83 -3.08
N LYS A 74 7.47 -1.84 -2.49
CA LYS A 74 8.00 -0.47 -2.35
C LYS A 74 9.36 -0.45 -1.67
N ASN A 75 9.54 -1.23 -0.60
CA ASN A 75 10.83 -1.35 0.09
C ASN A 75 11.91 -1.99 -0.81
N GLN A 76 11.56 -2.98 -1.63
CA GLN A 76 12.49 -3.57 -2.60
C GLN A 76 12.92 -2.59 -3.69
N ILE A 77 12.05 -1.66 -4.11
CA ILE A 77 12.40 -0.61 -5.07
C ILE A 77 13.40 0.38 -4.47
N ILE A 78 13.24 0.74 -3.20
CA ILE A 78 14.12 1.70 -2.51
C ILE A 78 15.51 1.10 -2.24
N LEU A 79 15.58 -0.20 -1.92
CA LEU A 79 16.82 -0.89 -1.54
C LEU A 79 17.64 -1.38 -2.74
N LYS A 80 17.10 -1.31 -3.96
CA LYS A 80 17.82 -1.58 -5.22
C LYS A 80 18.46 -0.30 -5.77
#